data_AF-A0A7J9E157-F1
#
_entry.id   AF-A0A7J9E157-F1
#
_cell.length_a   1.000
_cell.length_b   1.000
_cell.length_c   1.000
_cell.angle_alpha   90.00
_cell.angle_beta   90.00
_cell.angle_gamma   90.00
#
_symmetry.space_group_name_H-M   'P 1'
#
loop_
_entity.id
_entity.type
_entity.pdbx_description
1 polymer ?
#
loop_
_entity_poly.entity_id
_entity_poly.type
_entity_poly.pdbx_seq_one_letter_code
_entity_poly.pdbx_strand_id
1 'polypeptide(L)'
;MKYTISRGYKVDSYEFGHQVSGAGMGASIEAEQYGKDIVVLKNLVKELHPDPKTQPKLLGPSGYYDEKWFNSFLEVSRQEVVDGVTHHIYNLRPGDDPNMITKIQDPSYLNQVAQTYKGVLNIVNKFKPQSGA
;
A
#
# COMPACT_ATOMS: atom_id res chain seq x y z
N MET A 1 9.04 0.24 17.44
CA MET A 1 8.09 -0.76 17.99
C MET A 1 8.30 -1.01 19.48
N LYS A 2 9.50 -1.40 19.96
CA LYS A 2 9.75 -1.71 21.40
C LYS A 2 9.21 -0.67 22.40
N TYR A 3 9.41 0.62 22.14
CA TYR A 3 8.86 1.69 22.98
C TYR A 3 7.32 1.72 22.97
N THR A 4 6.70 1.66 21.79
CA THR A 4 5.23 1.58 21.65
C THR A 4 4.65 0.41 22.44
N ILE A 5 5.31 -0.74 22.38
CA ILE A 5 4.96 -1.94 23.13
C ILE A 5 5.12 -1.71 24.64
N SER A 6 6.24 -1.15 25.10
CA SER A 6 6.49 -0.91 26.53
C SER A 6 5.53 0.11 27.15
N ARG A 7 4.96 1.00 26.33
CA ARG A 7 3.91 1.94 26.73
C ARG A 7 2.50 1.34 26.71
N GLY A 8 2.34 0.10 26.25
CA GLY A 8 1.04 -0.55 26.11
C GLY A 8 0.15 0.10 25.04
N TYR A 9 0.73 0.85 24.10
CA TYR A 9 -0.04 1.47 23.03
C TYR A 9 -0.49 0.41 22.04
N LYS A 10 -1.80 0.39 21.78
CA LYS A 10 -2.38 -0.49 20.78
C LYS A 10 -2.08 0.05 19.39
N VAL A 11 -1.52 -0.81 18.55
CA VAL A 11 -1.30 -0.54 17.14
C VAL A 11 -2.02 -1.64 16.37
N ASP A 12 -3.03 -1.26 15.57
CA ASP A 12 -3.73 -2.21 14.71
C ASP A 12 -2.88 -2.64 13.51
N SER A 13 -2.09 -1.71 12.96
CA SER A 13 -1.26 -1.96 11.78
C SER A 13 -0.05 -1.05 11.68
N TYR A 14 0.97 -1.52 10.97
CA TYR A 14 2.12 -0.73 10.53
C TYR A 14 2.12 -0.55 9.01
N GLU A 15 2.67 0.58 8.56
CA GLU A 15 3.10 0.84 7.18
C GLU A 15 4.56 1.26 7.19
N PHE A 16 5.23 1.15 6.03
CA PHE A 16 6.62 1.54 5.89
C PHE A 16 6.83 2.32 4.60
N GLY A 17 7.36 3.54 4.71
CA GLY A 17 7.45 4.46 3.58
C GLY A 17 6.12 5.17 3.28
N HIS A 18 6.21 6.21 2.44
CA HIS A 18 5.07 7.00 1.99
C HIS A 18 5.36 7.45 0.56
N GLN A 19 4.49 7.10 -0.39
CA GLN A 19 4.60 7.46 -1.81
C GLN A 19 5.91 7.02 -2.48
N VAL A 20 6.48 5.88 -2.06
CA VAL A 20 7.76 5.37 -2.61
C VAL A 20 7.59 4.54 -3.89
N SER A 21 6.35 4.25 -4.31
CA SER A 21 6.05 3.44 -5.49
C SER A 21 5.89 4.28 -6.76
N GLY A 22 6.37 3.74 -7.88
CA GLY A 22 6.18 4.32 -9.22
C GLY A 22 6.67 5.76 -9.33
N ALA A 23 5.88 6.61 -10.01
CA ALA A 23 6.16 8.03 -10.20
C ALA A 23 5.83 8.89 -8.97
N GLY A 24 6.20 8.42 -7.77
CA GLY A 24 6.00 9.13 -6.51
C GLY A 24 6.66 10.52 -6.47
N MET A 25 6.23 11.35 -5.53
CA MET A 25 6.86 12.64 -5.29
C MET A 25 8.06 12.45 -4.35
N GLY A 26 9.28 12.58 -4.88
CA GLY A 26 10.52 12.49 -4.10
C GLY A 26 11.33 11.23 -4.41
N ALA A 27 11.79 10.53 -3.36
CA ALA A 27 12.61 9.34 -3.51
C ALA A 27 11.74 8.12 -3.91
N SER A 28 12.10 7.47 -5.02
CA SER A 28 11.52 6.20 -5.45
C SER A 28 12.38 5.03 -5.01
N ILE A 29 11.74 3.93 -4.61
CA ILE A 29 12.41 2.66 -4.32
C ILE A 29 11.93 1.63 -5.34
N GLU A 30 12.85 0.82 -5.86
CA GLU A 30 12.50 -0.29 -6.73
C GLU A 30 11.60 -1.30 -6.00
N ALA A 31 10.57 -1.77 -6.68
CA ALA A 31 9.54 -2.64 -6.10
C ALA A 31 10.12 -3.89 -5.43
N GLU A 32 11.15 -4.49 -6.04
CA GLU A 32 11.82 -5.67 -5.48
C GLU A 32 12.55 -5.38 -4.18
N GLN A 33 13.20 -4.22 -4.06
CA GLN A 33 13.89 -3.85 -2.82
C GLN A 33 12.86 -3.57 -1.73
N TYR A 34 11.83 -2.80 -2.05
CA TYR A 34 10.74 -2.53 -1.12
C TYR A 34 10.06 -3.83 -0.64
N GLY A 35 9.82 -4.79 -1.55
CA GLY A 35 9.28 -6.10 -1.19
C GLY A 35 10.15 -6.84 -0.18
N LYS A 36 11.47 -6.84 -0.35
CA LYS A 36 12.42 -7.44 0.60
C LYS A 36 12.38 -6.74 1.97
N ASP A 37 12.30 -5.41 1.97
CA ASP A 37 12.24 -4.62 3.20
C ASP A 37 10.95 -4.91 4.00
N ILE A 38 9.83 -5.09 3.30
CA ILE A 38 8.55 -5.45 3.93
C ILE A 38 8.58 -6.86 4.53
N VAL A 39 9.28 -7.82 3.91
CA VAL A 39 9.50 -9.15 4.51
C VAL A 39 10.28 -9.03 5.82
N VAL A 40 11.35 -8.23 5.84
CA VAL A 40 12.12 -7.96 7.06
C VAL A 40 11.24 -7.33 8.14
N LEU A 41 10.39 -6.38 7.77
CA LEU A 41 9.45 -5.75 8.68
C LEU A 41 8.42 -6.74 9.25
N LYS A 42 7.84 -7.63 8.43
CA LYS A 42 6.92 -8.67 8.90
C LYS A 42 7.58 -9.59 9.93
N ASN A 43 8.85 -9.94 9.72
CA ASN A 43 9.61 -10.76 10.66
C ASN A 43 9.85 -10.02 11.98
N LEU A 44 10.20 -8.73 11.94
CA LEU A 44 10.33 -7.90 13.14
C LEU A 44 9.01 -7.76 13.91
N VAL A 45 7.88 -7.63 13.20
CA VAL A 45 6.56 -7.60 13.84
C VAL A 45 6.27 -8.93 14.54
N LYS A 46 6.54 -10.08 13.90
CA LYS A 46 6.37 -11.41 14.51
C LYS A 46 7.25 -11.61 15.74
N GLU A 47 8.50 -11.16 15.68
CA GLU A 47 9.45 -11.26 16.81
C GLU A 47 8.99 -10.43 18.01
N LEU A 48 8.52 -9.21 17.77
CA LEU A 48 8.14 -8.27 18.83
C LEU A 48 6.71 -8.47 19.35
N HIS A 49 5.84 -9.10 18.55
CA HIS A 49 4.46 -9.44 18.89
C HIS A 49 4.23 -10.95 18.70
N PRO A 50 4.67 -11.80 19.64
CA PRO A 50 4.71 -13.25 19.46
C PRO A 50 3.34 -13.93 19.49
N ASP A 51 2.31 -13.26 20.04
CA ASP A 51 0.93 -13.78 20.01
C ASP A 51 0.27 -13.41 18.67
N PRO A 52 0.00 -14.39 17.78
CA PRO A 52 -0.59 -14.12 16.48
C PRO A 52 -1.98 -13.46 16.55
N LYS A 53 -2.71 -13.60 17.67
CA LYS A 53 -4.04 -13.01 17.85
C LYS A 53 -4.00 -11.50 18.10
N THR A 54 -2.87 -11.01 18.59
CA THR A 54 -2.67 -9.58 18.93
C THR A 54 -1.60 -8.93 18.06
N GLN A 55 -1.07 -9.67 17.09
CA GLN A 55 -0.05 -9.18 16.17
C GLN A 55 -0.63 -8.07 15.28
N PRO A 56 0.00 -6.89 15.23
CA PRO A 56 -0.39 -5.82 14.31
C PRO A 56 -0.27 -6.28 12.84
N LYS A 57 -1.22 -5.82 12.02
CA LYS A 57 -1.22 -6.04 10.58
C LYS A 57 -0.10 -5.24 9.90
N LEU A 58 0.30 -5.67 8.72
CA LEU A 58 1.26 -4.97 7.86
C LEU A 58 0.57 -4.53 6.57
N LEU A 59 0.57 -3.23 6.31
CA LEU A 59 -0.06 -2.62 5.14
C LEU A 59 1.01 -1.96 4.24
N GLY A 60 0.71 -1.76 2.96
CA GLY A 60 1.58 -1.04 2.03
C GLY A 60 1.15 -1.20 0.57
N PRO A 61 1.80 -0.51 -0.40
CA PRO A 61 3.00 0.32 -0.25
C PRO A 61 2.73 1.81 0.03
N SER A 62 1.48 2.24 0.23
CA SER A 62 1.15 3.65 0.53
C SER A 62 1.60 4.61 -0.59
N GLY A 63 1.53 4.18 -1.86
CA GLY A 63 1.97 4.98 -3.00
C GLY A 63 1.00 4.97 -4.18
N TYR A 64 1.40 5.60 -5.29
CA TYR A 64 0.56 5.66 -6.48
C TYR A 64 0.51 4.30 -7.15
N TYR A 65 -0.69 3.89 -7.59
CA TYR A 65 -0.85 2.63 -8.30
C TYR A 65 -0.11 2.68 -9.64
N ASP A 66 0.92 1.86 -9.74
CA ASP A 66 1.58 1.47 -10.98
C ASP A 66 1.51 -0.06 -11.08
N GLU A 67 0.92 -0.56 -12.16
CA GLU A 67 0.62 -1.99 -12.28
C GLU A 67 1.89 -2.85 -12.22
N LYS A 68 2.97 -2.44 -12.89
CA LYS A 68 4.22 -3.21 -12.93
C LYS A 68 4.90 -3.23 -11.57
N TRP A 69 4.97 -2.05 -10.93
CA TRP A 69 5.54 -1.89 -9.60
C TRP A 69 4.78 -2.70 -8.56
N PHE A 70 3.44 -2.63 -8.54
CA PHE A 70 2.62 -3.37 -7.58
C PHE A 70 2.68 -4.88 -7.80
N ASN A 71 2.73 -5.35 -9.06
CA ASN A 71 2.97 -6.76 -9.35
C ASN A 71 4.31 -7.23 -8.80
N SER A 72 5.40 -6.52 -9.12
CA SER A 72 6.75 -6.89 -8.68
C SER A 72 6.87 -6.88 -7.15
N PHE A 73 6.30 -5.86 -6.49
CA PHE A 73 6.26 -5.77 -5.04
C PHE A 73 5.59 -7.01 -4.42
N LEU A 74 4.37 -7.35 -4.86
CA LEU A 74 3.60 -8.45 -4.29
C LEU A 74 4.18 -9.83 -4.65
N GLU A 75 4.83 -9.96 -5.81
CA GLU A 75 5.57 -11.17 -6.19
C GLU A 75 6.77 -11.39 -5.26
N VAL A 76 7.53 -10.34 -4.96
CA VAL A 76 8.73 -10.43 -4.11
C VAL A 76 8.39 -10.57 -2.64
N SER A 77 7.40 -9.83 -2.13
CA SER A 77 6.99 -9.96 -0.73
C SER A 77 6.35 -11.33 -0.45
N ARG A 78 5.86 -12.02 -1.48
CA ARG A 78 5.12 -13.28 -1.42
C ARG A 78 3.75 -13.14 -0.73
N GLN A 79 2.95 -14.19 -0.83
CA GLN A 79 1.66 -14.29 -0.14
C GLN A 79 1.85 -14.17 1.38
N GLU A 80 0.86 -13.59 2.06
CA GLU A 80 0.74 -13.47 3.53
C GLU A 80 1.69 -12.49 4.24
N VAL A 81 2.54 -11.78 3.50
CA VAL A 81 3.43 -10.78 4.11
C VAL A 81 2.69 -9.48 4.40
N VAL A 82 1.96 -8.92 3.43
CA VAL A 82 1.04 -7.81 3.66
C VAL A 82 -0.37 -8.31 3.92
N ASP A 83 -1.00 -7.75 4.95
CA ASP A 83 -2.37 -8.03 5.36
C ASP A 83 -3.38 -7.10 4.64
N GLY A 84 -2.88 -6.09 3.93
CA GLY A 84 -3.68 -5.20 3.08
C GLY A 84 -2.83 -4.35 2.14
N VAL A 85 -3.40 -4.05 0.98
CA VAL A 85 -2.77 -3.19 -0.03
C VAL A 85 -3.30 -1.77 0.11
N THR A 86 -2.39 -0.79 0.19
CA THR A 86 -2.73 0.64 0.32
C THR A 86 -2.14 1.44 -0.83
N HIS A 87 -2.89 2.44 -1.30
CA HIS A 87 -2.47 3.32 -2.40
C HIS A 87 -3.08 4.71 -2.25
N HIS A 88 -2.47 5.71 -2.90
CA HIS A 88 -2.97 7.09 -2.90
C HIS A 88 -3.62 7.49 -4.22
N ILE A 89 -4.48 8.51 -4.14
CA ILE A 89 -5.29 9.03 -5.23
C ILE A 89 -5.39 10.55 -5.13
N TYR A 90 -5.17 11.23 -6.25
CA TYR A 90 -5.30 12.68 -6.37
C TYR A 90 -5.93 13.01 -7.74
N ASN A 91 -7.26 12.90 -7.83
CA ASN A 91 -7.97 12.97 -9.10
C ASN A 91 -7.97 14.37 -9.74
N LEU A 92 -7.88 15.43 -8.92
CA LEU A 92 -8.11 16.81 -9.37
C LEU A 92 -6.85 17.58 -9.76
N ARG A 93 -5.67 16.96 -9.73
CA ARG A 93 -4.37 17.61 -10.02
C ARG A 93 -4.05 18.72 -9.00
N PRO A 94 -2.92 19.44 -9.14
CA PRO A 94 -2.53 20.51 -8.20
C PRO A 94 -3.59 21.61 -8.06
N GLY A 95 -3.58 22.29 -6.91
CA GLY A 95 -4.56 23.33 -6.59
C GLY A 95 -4.43 24.63 -7.38
N ASP A 96 -3.35 24.80 -8.17
CA ASP A 96 -3.12 25.92 -9.08
C ASP A 96 -3.61 25.64 -10.51
N ASP A 97 -4.31 24.53 -10.74
CA ASP A 97 -4.91 24.21 -12.03
C ASP A 97 -6.02 25.21 -12.39
N PRO A 98 -5.89 26.00 -13.47
CA PRO A 98 -6.90 26.99 -13.84
C PRO A 98 -8.25 26.37 -14.23
N ASN A 99 -8.28 25.06 -14.51
CA ASN A 99 -9.49 24.31 -14.87
C ASN A 99 -10.08 23.54 -13.67
N MET A 100 -9.59 23.73 -12.45
CA MET A 100 -10.03 22.97 -11.27
C MET A 100 -11.55 23.02 -11.07
N ILE A 101 -12.17 24.20 -11.19
CA ILE A 101 -13.62 24.39 -11.02
C ILE A 101 -14.42 23.61 -12.07
N THR A 102 -13.94 23.55 -13.31
CA THR A 102 -14.58 22.77 -14.36
C THR A 102 -14.42 21.26 -14.09
N LYS A 103 -13.21 20.83 -13.73
CA LYS A 103 -12.89 19.42 -13.46
C LYS A 103 -13.64 18.81 -12.29
N ILE A 104 -13.84 19.56 -11.21
CA ILE A 104 -14.58 19.08 -10.03
C ILE A 104 -16.08 18.90 -10.30
N GLN A 105 -16.61 19.58 -11.32
CA GLN A 105 -18.01 19.48 -11.73
C GLN A 105 -18.24 18.48 -12.88
N ASP A 106 -17.18 17.97 -13.51
CA ASP A 106 -17.26 17.05 -14.65
C ASP A 106 -17.30 15.57 -14.18
N PRO A 107 -18.44 14.86 -14.30
CA PRO A 107 -18.54 13.47 -13.89
C PRO A 107 -17.64 12.54 -14.71
N SER A 108 -17.43 12.83 -15.99
CA SER A 108 -16.55 12.03 -16.85
C SER A 108 -15.10 12.17 -16.42
N TYR A 109 -14.68 13.36 -15.98
CA TYR A 109 -13.37 13.58 -15.38
C TYR A 109 -13.20 12.82 -14.07
N LEU A 110 -14.16 12.95 -13.15
CA LEU A 110 -14.12 12.26 -11.85
C LEU A 110 -14.12 10.73 -11.98
N ASN A 111 -14.78 10.19 -13.01
CA ASN A 111 -14.89 8.75 -13.22
C ASN A 111 -13.59 8.09 -13.74
N GLN A 112 -12.58 8.85 -14.14
CA GLN A 112 -11.31 8.29 -14.63
C GLN A 112 -10.60 7.40 -13.60
N VAL A 113 -10.78 7.69 -12.30
CA VAL A 113 -10.21 6.90 -11.19
C VAL A 113 -10.75 5.46 -11.14
N ALA A 114 -11.91 5.19 -11.73
CA ALA A 114 -12.51 3.86 -11.73
C ALA A 114 -11.55 2.81 -12.35
N GLN A 115 -10.76 3.21 -13.36
CA GLN A 115 -9.78 2.31 -13.95
C GLN A 115 -8.63 1.98 -12.98
N THR A 116 -8.20 2.93 -12.15
CA THR A 116 -7.22 2.70 -11.08
C THR A 116 -7.78 1.73 -10.05
N TYR A 117 -9.02 1.93 -9.58
CA TYR A 117 -9.67 1.00 -8.64
C TYR A 117 -9.79 -0.41 -9.21
N LYS A 118 -10.14 -0.54 -10.50
CA LYS A 118 -10.17 -1.83 -11.18
C LYS A 118 -8.80 -2.50 -11.20
N GLY A 119 -7.74 -1.74 -11.46
CA GLY A 119 -6.35 -2.23 -11.40
C GLY A 119 -5.98 -2.75 -10.01
N VAL A 120 -6.24 -1.96 -8.96
CA VAL A 120 -5.99 -2.34 -7.57
C VAL A 120 -6.82 -3.58 -7.19
N LEU A 121 -8.08 -3.66 -7.59
CA LEU A 121 -8.90 -4.84 -7.33
C LEU A 121 -8.35 -6.10 -8.02
N ASN A 122 -7.88 -5.97 -9.25
CA ASN A 122 -7.27 -7.07 -9.99
C ASN A 122 -6.00 -7.57 -9.30
N ILE A 123 -5.12 -6.65 -8.85
CA ILE A 123 -3.88 -7.04 -8.17
C ILE A 123 -4.17 -7.74 -6.84
N VAL A 124 -5.10 -7.21 -6.04
CA VAL A 124 -5.51 -7.84 -4.78
C VAL A 124 -6.08 -9.24 -5.04
N ASN A 125 -6.90 -9.41 -6.09
CA ASN A 125 -7.44 -10.72 -6.44
C ASN A 125 -6.39 -11.70 -6.97
N LYS A 126 -5.35 -11.22 -7.66
CA LYS A 126 -4.23 -12.05 -8.15
C LYS A 126 -3.40 -12.61 -6.99
N PHE A 127 -3.17 -11.81 -5.94
CA PHE A 127 -2.25 -12.15 -4.84
C PHE A 127 -2.91 -12.54 -3.53
N LYS A 128 -4.24 -12.50 -3.41
CA LYS A 128 -4.92 -12.99 -2.21
C LYS A 128 -4.56 -14.46 -1.92
N PRO A 129 -4.42 -14.85 -0.65
CA PRO A 129 -4.25 -16.25 -0.29
C PRO A 129 -5.37 -17.09 -0.91
N GLN A 130 -5.02 -18.20 -1.54
CA GLN A 130 -6.03 -19.17 -1.96
C GLN A 130 -6.56 -19.85 -0.69
N SER A 131 -7.86 -19.76 -0.45
CA SER A 131 -8.50 -20.61 0.54
C SER A 131 -8.23 -22.06 0.14
N GLY A 132 -7.50 -22.79 0.97
CA GLY A 132 -7.22 -24.21 0.76
C GLY A 132 -8.53 -24.96 0.52
N ALA A 133 -8.56 -25.77 -0.53
CA ALA A 133 -9.63 -26.75 -0.78
C ALA A 133 -9.56 -27.88 0.23
#